data_AF-A0A7S3RNB1-F1
#
_entry.id   AF-A0A7S3RNB1-F1
#
_cell.length_a   1.000
_cell.length_b   1.000
_cell.length_c   1.000
_cell.angle_alpha   90.00
_cell.angle_beta   90.00
_cell.angle_gamma   90.00
#
_symmetry.space_group_name_H-M   'P 1'
#
loop_
_entity.id
_entity.type
_entity.pdbx_description
1 polymer ?
#
loop_
_entity_poly.entity_id
_entity_poly.type
_entity_poly.pdbx_seq_one_letter_code
_entity_poly.pdbx_strand_id
1 'polypeptide(L)'
;AKEASLVVERSGEELGWEGSVEYESRDGTAHAGQDYTAVSGRLCFARGQRSAVLAVPLLDDEVAEEDETFFVDLHRPSAGARLGRRSTMAVTIIDDDGPGEVTFAVAETRVRESQRVAV
;
A
#
# COMPACT_ATOMS: atom_id res chain seq x y z
N ALA A 1 -9.77 -10.54 3.55
CA ALA A 1 -10.00 -9.25 2.87
C ALA A 1 -8.64 -8.73 2.47
N LYS A 2 -8.44 -8.40 1.18
CA LYS A 2 -7.22 -7.73 0.73
C LYS A 2 -7.23 -6.29 1.28
N GLU A 3 -6.08 -5.79 1.72
CA GLU A 3 -5.96 -4.41 2.21
C GLU A 3 -4.56 -3.85 1.91
N ALA A 4 -4.50 -2.55 1.63
CA ALA A 4 -3.25 -1.81 1.59
C ALA A 4 -2.89 -1.32 3.01
N SER A 5 -1.71 -1.69 3.49
CA SER A 5 -1.18 -1.26 4.79
C SER A 5 -0.21 -0.09 4.62
N LEU A 6 -0.62 1.10 5.02
CA LEU A 6 0.16 2.33 4.91
C LEU A 6 0.78 2.70 6.27
N VAL A 7 2.11 2.77 6.33
CA VAL A 7 2.83 3.19 7.53
C VAL A 7 2.92 4.71 7.55
N VAL A 8 2.33 5.33 8.59
CA VAL A 8 2.46 6.75 8.85
C VAL A 8 3.47 6.97 9.96
N GLU A 9 4.47 7.82 9.69
CA GLU A 9 5.55 8.11 10.62
C GLU A 9 5.39 9.47 11.30
N ARG A 10 5.70 9.49 12.60
CA ARG A 10 5.86 10.68 13.42
C ARG A 10 7.33 10.83 13.77
N SER A 11 7.91 11.96 13.39
CA SER A 11 9.32 12.32 13.65
C SER A 11 9.43 13.56 14.54
N GLY A 12 10.64 13.82 15.04
CA GLY A 12 10.94 14.88 16.01
C GLY A 12 11.54 14.32 17.30
N GLU A 13 12.25 15.17 18.03
CA GLU A 13 12.88 14.81 19.31
C GLU A 13 11.87 14.85 20.47
N GLU A 14 10.84 15.70 20.35
CA GLU A 14 9.81 15.87 21.38
C GLU A 14 8.57 15.02 21.07
N LEU A 15 8.62 13.76 21.52
CA LEU A 15 7.51 12.79 21.42
C LEU A 15 6.81 12.54 22.77
N GLY A 16 7.00 13.42 23.76
CA GLY A 16 6.44 13.28 25.11
C GLY A 16 4.91 13.47 25.22
N TRP A 17 4.25 13.77 24.10
CA TRP A 17 2.83 14.09 24.01
C TRP A 17 2.11 13.17 22.99
N GLU A 18 0.79 13.02 23.11
CA GLU A 18 -0.02 12.21 22.18
C GLU A 18 -0.29 12.98 20.89
N GLY A 19 0.09 12.40 19.75
CA GLY A 19 -0.07 13.01 18.43
C GLY A 19 -1.29 12.50 17.69
N SER A 20 -1.82 13.29 16.77
CA SER A 20 -2.79 12.81 15.81
C SER A 20 -2.66 13.48 14.45
N VAL A 21 -3.17 12.83 13.42
CA VAL A 21 -3.33 13.40 12.08
C VAL A 21 -4.64 12.90 11.49
N GLU A 22 -5.39 13.77 10.81
CA GLU A 22 -6.56 13.37 10.03
C GLU A 22 -6.11 12.82 8.67
N TYR A 23 -6.88 11.89 8.12
CA TYR A 23 -6.62 11.30 6.82
C TYR A 23 -7.90 11.11 6.03
N GLU A 24 -7.78 11.14 4.71
CA GLU A 24 -8.85 10.76 3.78
C GLU A 24 -8.26 10.13 2.51
N SER A 25 -8.96 9.15 1.96
CA SER A 25 -8.67 8.60 0.63
C SER A 25 -9.35 9.42 -0.46
N ARG A 26 -8.73 9.48 -1.64
CA ARG A 26 -9.26 10.16 -2.81
C ARG A 26 -8.95 9.37 -4.07
N ASP A 27 -9.94 9.29 -4.94
CA ASP A 27 -9.85 8.62 -6.23
C ASP A 27 -8.69 9.15 -7.09
N GLY A 28 -8.16 8.25 -7.92
CA GLY A 28 -7.27 8.56 -9.03
C GLY A 28 -7.84 7.94 -10.30
N THR A 29 -7.20 6.88 -10.79
CA THR A 29 -7.83 5.95 -11.75
C THR A 29 -8.66 4.89 -11.04
N ALA A 30 -8.24 4.48 -9.84
CA ALA A 30 -9.07 3.66 -8.95
C ALA A 30 -10.12 4.52 -8.25
N HIS A 31 -11.32 3.97 -8.14
CA HIS A 31 -12.56 4.55 -7.64
C HIS A 31 -13.11 3.84 -6.39
N ALA A 32 -13.54 4.64 -5.42
CA ALA A 32 -14.13 4.10 -4.21
C ALA A 32 -15.47 3.38 -4.49
N GLY A 33 -15.62 2.17 -3.93
CA GLY A 33 -16.77 1.31 -4.11
C GLY A 33 -16.69 0.39 -5.33
N GLN A 34 -15.65 0.54 -6.15
CA GLN A 34 -15.30 -0.37 -7.24
C GLN A 34 -14.01 -1.12 -6.88
N ASP A 35 -12.92 -0.38 -6.62
CA ASP A 35 -11.58 -0.99 -6.50
C ASP A 35 -11.06 -0.93 -5.06
N TYR A 36 -11.57 0.02 -4.27
CA TYR A 36 -11.26 0.12 -2.83
C TYR A 36 -12.43 0.69 -2.03
N THR A 37 -12.39 0.51 -0.71
CA THR A 37 -13.35 1.17 0.18
C THR A 37 -12.80 2.52 0.62
N ALA A 38 -13.54 3.60 0.37
CA ALA A 38 -13.16 4.93 0.85
C ALA A 38 -12.95 4.94 2.38
N VAL A 39 -11.84 5.53 2.82
CA VAL A 39 -11.50 5.68 4.23
C VAL A 39 -11.28 7.15 4.57
N SER A 40 -11.73 7.53 5.76
CA SER A 40 -11.33 8.79 6.38
C SER A 40 -11.38 8.64 7.90
N GLY A 41 -10.61 9.47 8.60
CA GLY A 41 -10.61 9.42 10.05
C GLY A 41 -9.42 10.14 10.67
N ARG A 42 -9.14 9.77 11.93
CA ARG A 42 -8.04 10.33 12.70
C ARG A 42 -7.13 9.20 13.16
N LEU A 43 -5.86 9.27 12.78
CA LEU A 43 -4.81 8.36 13.22
C LEU A 43 -4.14 8.95 14.46
N CYS A 44 -4.04 8.17 15.53
CA CYS A 44 -3.46 8.59 16.80
C CYS A 44 -2.10 7.93 17.05
N PHE A 45 -1.19 8.67 17.67
CA PHE A 45 0.10 8.23 18.16
C PHE A 45 0.13 8.42 19.67
N ALA A 46 0.31 7.32 20.41
CA ALA A 46 0.58 7.41 21.84
C ALA A 46 1.89 8.19 22.12
N ARG A 47 2.12 8.56 23.38
CA ARG A 47 3.38 9.17 23.81
C ARG A 47 4.55 8.26 23.44
N GLY A 48 5.56 8.80 22.77
CA GLY A 48 6.73 8.08 22.29
C GLY A 48 6.49 7.20 21.05
N GLN A 49 5.25 7.03 20.58
CA GLN A 49 4.94 6.23 19.40
C GLN A 49 5.36 6.97 18.13
N ARG A 50 6.16 6.29 17.29
CA ARG A 50 6.76 6.85 16.07
C ARG A 50 6.07 6.41 14.79
N SER A 51 5.28 5.36 14.84
CA SER A 51 4.58 4.83 13.68
C SER A 51 3.20 4.32 14.04
N ALA A 52 2.29 4.44 13.09
CA ALA A 52 0.97 3.83 13.14
C ALA A 52 0.62 3.33 11.73
N VAL A 53 -0.25 2.33 11.66
CA VAL A 53 -0.69 1.72 10.40
C VAL A 53 -2.10 2.22 10.08
N LEU A 54 -2.29 2.66 8.85
CA LEU A 54 -3.57 2.95 8.24
C LEU A 54 -3.87 1.84 7.24
N ALA A 55 -4.97 1.13 7.44
CA ALA A 55 -5.42 0.07 6.54
C ALA A 55 -6.51 0.61 5.60
N VAL A 56 -6.36 0.35 4.29
CA VAL A 56 -7.37 0.64 3.28
C VAL A 56 -7.86 -0.68 2.69
N PRO A 57 -9.13 -1.07 2.91
CA PRO A 57 -9.68 -2.27 2.30
C PRO A 57 -9.71 -2.15 0.78
N LEU A 58 -9.24 -3.20 0.10
CA LEU A 58 -9.33 -3.33 -1.35
C LEU A 58 -10.53 -4.19 -1.71
N LEU A 59 -11.16 -3.88 -2.84
CA LEU A 59 -12.23 -4.66 -3.44
C LEU A 59 -11.60 -5.48 -4.55
N ASP A 60 -11.86 -6.78 -4.53
CA ASP A 60 -11.25 -7.77 -5.40
C ASP A 60 -12.38 -8.36 -6.24
N ASP A 61 -12.21 -8.43 -7.56
CA ASP A 61 -13.15 -9.11 -8.43
C ASP A 61 -12.47 -10.14 -9.35
N GLU A 62 -13.01 -10.40 -10.54
CA GLU A 62 -12.46 -11.38 -11.50
C GLU A 62 -12.36 -10.77 -12.91
N VAL A 63 -12.42 -9.44 -13.02
CA VAL A 63 -12.40 -8.70 -14.28
C VAL A 63 -11.00 -8.16 -14.48
N ALA A 64 -10.35 -8.56 -15.58
CA ALA A 64 -9.04 -8.02 -15.92
C ALA A 64 -9.12 -6.52 -16.23
N GLU A 65 -8.38 -5.73 -15.46
CA GLU A 65 -8.29 -4.28 -15.55
C GLU A 65 -6.86 -3.79 -15.83
N GLU A 66 -6.68 -2.49 -16.06
CA GLU A 66 -5.32 -1.90 -16.06
C GLU A 66 -4.88 -1.62 -14.62
N ASP A 67 -3.57 -1.49 -14.35
CA ASP A 67 -3.11 -1.06 -13.03
C ASP A 67 -3.69 0.32 -12.67
N GLU A 68 -4.37 0.39 -11.53
CA GLU A 68 -5.07 1.59 -11.10
C GLU A 68 -4.43 2.23 -9.88
N THR A 69 -4.68 3.51 -9.64
CA THR A 69 -4.10 4.24 -8.52
C THR A 69 -5.12 5.12 -7.82
N PHE A 70 -5.12 5.09 -6.50
CA PHE A 70 -5.80 6.06 -5.64
C PHE A 70 -4.80 6.75 -4.70
N PHE A 71 -5.25 7.73 -3.94
CA PHE A 71 -4.42 8.51 -3.04
C PHE A 71 -4.94 8.51 -1.61
N VAL A 72 -4.03 8.67 -0.65
CA VAL A 72 -4.36 8.94 0.75
C VAL A 72 -3.66 10.20 1.20
N ASP A 73 -4.45 11.18 1.66
CA ASP A 73 -4.03 12.52 2.04
C ASP A 73 -4.08 12.70 3.56
N LEU A 74 -2.95 13.11 4.15
CA LEU A 74 -2.83 13.46 5.57
C LEU A 74 -3.05 14.96 5.75
N HIS A 75 -3.90 15.34 6.70
CA HIS A 75 -4.24 16.72 6.98
C HIS A 75 -4.43 16.98 8.49
N ARG A 76 -4.49 18.26 8.86
CA ARG A 76 -4.77 18.75 10.24
C ARG A 76 -4.02 17.97 11.35
N PRO A 77 -2.68 18.02 11.39
CA PRO A 77 -1.94 17.44 12.50
C PRO A 77 -2.33 18.13 13.82
N SER A 78 -2.29 17.37 14.91
CA SER A 78 -2.47 17.89 16.27
C SER A 78 -1.48 19.01 16.60
N ALA A 79 -1.84 19.88 17.54
CA ALA A 79 -0.96 20.96 18.01
C ALA A 79 0.43 20.43 18.41
N GLY A 80 1.49 21.13 17.98
CA GLY A 80 2.88 20.71 18.20
C GLY A 80 3.45 19.82 17.08
N ALA A 81 2.65 19.33 16.15
CA ALA A 81 3.12 18.71 14.91
C ALA A 81 2.89 19.59 13.68
N ARG A 82 3.63 19.29 12.62
CA ARG A 82 3.45 19.84 11.27
C ARG A 82 3.44 18.68 10.27
N LEU A 83 2.74 18.86 9.16
CA LEU A 83 2.82 17.90 8.07
C LEU A 83 4.24 17.88 7.48
N GLY A 84 4.70 16.68 7.16
CA GLY A 84 5.92 16.46 6.40
C GLY A 84 5.71 16.71 4.91
N ARG A 85 6.80 16.63 4.12
CA ARG A 85 6.72 16.78 2.65
C ARG A 85 5.92 15.67 1.98
N ARG A 86 5.90 14.48 2.58
CA ARG A 86 5.14 13.31 2.12
C ARG A 86 3.83 13.24 2.91
N SER A 87 2.92 14.18 2.64
CA SER A 87 1.56 14.19 3.20
C SER A 87 0.55 13.47 2.32
N THR A 88 0.90 13.15 1.09
CA THR A 88 0.08 12.37 0.15
C THR A 88 0.82 11.11 -0.22
N MET A 89 0.14 9.97 -0.17
CA MET A 89 0.62 8.68 -0.65
C MET A 89 -0.20 8.27 -1.86
N ALA A 90 0.46 7.83 -2.94
CA ALA A 90 -0.19 7.13 -4.04
C ALA A 90 -0.17 5.62 -3.74
N VAL A 91 -1.28 4.95 -3.94
CA VAL A 91 -1.43 3.50 -3.79
C VAL A 91 -1.85 2.94 -5.13
N THR A 92 -1.01 2.09 -5.72
CA THR A 92 -1.30 1.41 -6.97
C THR A 92 -1.85 0.01 -6.67
N ILE A 93 -3.02 -0.30 -7.23
CA ILE A 93 -3.63 -1.61 -7.26
C ILE A 93 -3.14 -2.28 -8.56
N ILE A 94 -2.54 -3.45 -8.42
CA ILE A 94 -2.02 -4.22 -9.56
C ILE A 94 -3.06 -5.29 -9.87
N ASP A 95 -3.54 -5.33 -11.11
CA ASP A 95 -4.51 -6.31 -11.58
C ASP A 95 -3.86 -7.72 -11.64
N ASP A 96 -4.57 -8.73 -11.12
CA ASP A 96 -4.14 -10.13 -11.19
C ASP A 96 -5.17 -11.07 -11.84
N ASP A 97 -6.19 -10.52 -12.50
CA ASP A 97 -7.32 -11.25 -13.10
C ASP A 97 -7.13 -11.59 -14.59
N GLY A 98 -5.97 -11.24 -15.15
CA GLY A 98 -5.55 -11.65 -16.49
C GLY A 98 -5.38 -13.17 -16.67
N PRO A 99 -5.33 -13.67 -17.92
CA PRO A 99 -5.05 -15.08 -18.17
C PRO A 99 -3.69 -15.45 -17.59
N GLY A 100 -3.65 -16.48 -16.75
CA GLY A 100 -2.41 -16.92 -16.10
C GLY A 100 -1.27 -17.16 -17.10
N GLU A 101 -0.08 -16.68 -16.77
CA GLU A 101 1.11 -16.83 -17.61
C GLU A 101 1.82 -18.16 -17.35
N VAL A 102 2.22 -18.87 -18.42
CA VAL A 102 3.08 -20.06 -18.33
C VAL A 102 4.41 -19.75 -19.02
N THR A 103 5.47 -19.65 -18.22
CA THR A 103 6.82 -19.34 -18.69
C THR A 103 7.87 -20.32 -18.15
N PHE A 104 8.99 -20.46 -18.85
CA PHE A 104 10.13 -21.20 -18.30
C PHE A 104 10.78 -20.39 -17.18
N ALA A 105 11.10 -21.02 -16.05
CA ALA A 105 11.75 -20.35 -14.92
C ALA A 105 13.15 -19.78 -15.25
N VAL A 106 13.76 -20.23 -16.35
CA VAL A 106 15.07 -19.78 -16.84
C VAL A 106 15.03 -19.57 -18.34
N ALA A 107 15.77 -18.56 -18.83
CA ALA A 107 15.84 -18.23 -20.25
C ALA A 107 16.58 -19.27 -21.10
N GLU A 108 17.50 -20.01 -20.49
CA GLU A 108 18.18 -21.15 -21.12
C GLU A 108 18.56 -22.19 -20.06
N THR A 109 18.67 -23.46 -20.49
CA THR A 109 19.33 -24.50 -19.72
C THR A 109 20.47 -25.07 -20.55
N ARG A 110 21.61 -25.30 -19.92
CA ARG A 110 22.80 -25.88 -20.56
C ARG A 110 23.07 -27.24 -19.94
N VAL A 111 22.88 -28.28 -20.73
CA VAL A 111 23.12 -29.67 -20.32
C VAL A 111 24.38 -30.18 -21.01
N ARG A 112 25.25 -30.86 -20.27
CA ARG A 112 26.39 -31.56 -20.86
C ARG A 112 25.95 -32.93 -21.33
N GLU A 113 26.28 -33.29 -22.57
CA GLU A 113 25.92 -34.60 -23.17
C GLU A 113 26.41 -35.81 -22.33
N SER A 114 27.47 -35.63 -21.52
CA SER A 114 27.98 -36.66 -20.62
C SER A 114 27.14 -36.91 -19.36
N GLN A 115 26.06 -36.16 -19.15
CA GLN A 115 25.26 -36.24 -17.94
C GLN A 115 24.24 -37.39 -18.04
N ARG A 116 24.57 -38.55 -17.47
CA ARG A 116 23.61 -39.65 -17.30
C ARG A 116 22.66 -39.35 -16.15
N VAL A 117 21.36 -39.34 -16.42
CA VAL A 117 20.33 -39.40 -15.38
C VAL A 117 20.39 -40.80 -14.75
N ALA A 118 20.66 -40.88 -13.45
CA ALA A 118 20.54 -42.14 -12.72
C ALA A 118 19.04 -42.47 -12.60
N VAL A 119 18.65 -43.63 -13.15
CA VAL A 119 17.33 -44.26 -12.93
C VAL A 119 17.36 -45.05 -11.64
#